data_AF-A0A5K1BSZ7-F1
#
_entry.id   AF-A0A5K1BSZ7-F1
#
_cell.length_a   1.000
_cell.length_b   1.000
_cell.length_c   1.000
_cell.angle_alpha   90.00
_cell.angle_beta   90.00
_cell.angle_gamma   90.00
#
_symmetry.space_group_name_H-M   'P 1'
#
loop_
_entity.id
_entity.type
_entity.pdbx_description
1 polymer ?
#
loop_
_entity_poly.entity_id
_entity_poly.type
_entity_poly.pdbx_seq_one_letter_code
_entity_poly.pdbx_strand_id
1 'polypeptide(L)' 'VDLDPYGSPSVFLDSAVQSVVDGGMLMCTATDMAVLCGNNGEVCYS' A
#
# COMPACT_ATOMS: atom_id res chain seq x y z
N VAL A 1 0.16 -7.84 10.31
CA VAL A 1 0.39 -6.39 10.12
C VAL A 1 -0.77 -5.86 9.31
N ASP A 2 -1.35 -4.75 9.72
CA ASP A 2 -2.47 -4.10 9.03
C ASP A 2 -2.10 -2.64 8.74
N LEU A 3 -2.19 -2.23 7.48
CA LEU A 3 -1.84 -0.90 7.02
C LEU A 3 -3.09 -0.21 6.44
N ASP A 4 -3.64 0.77 7.15
CA ASP A 4 -4.82 1.54 6.69
C ASP A 4 -4.54 3.06 6.65
N PRO A 5 -3.71 3.53 5.71
CA PRO A 5 -3.41 4.95 5.56
C PRO A 5 -4.44 5.69 4.69
N TYR A 6 -4.52 7.01 4.89
CA TYR A 6 -5.14 7.88 3.90
C TYR A 6 -4.23 8.02 2.67
N GLY A 7 -4.65 7.46 1.55
CA GLY A 7 -3.93 7.48 0.27
C GLY A 7 -3.26 6.15 -0.04
N SER A 8 -1.99 6.19 -0.46
CA SER A 8 -1.23 5.01 -0.86
C SER A 8 -0.52 4.36 0.34
N PRO A 9 -0.55 3.03 0.49
CA PRO A 9 0.25 2.33 1.49
C PRO A 9 1.71 2.14 1.08
N SER A 10 2.10 2.51 -0.14
CA SER A 10 3.42 2.24 -0.75
C SER A 10 4.60 2.63 0.13
N VAL A 11 4.51 3.77 0.82
CA VAL A 11 5.56 4.31 1.71
C VAL A 11 5.88 3.37 2.88
N PHE A 12 4.92 2.56 3.31
CA PHE A 12 5.05 1.67 4.47
C PHE A 12 5.32 0.21 4.10
N LEU A 13 5.17 -0.17 2.82
CA LEU A 13 5.20 -1.57 2.40
C LEU A 13 6.54 -2.25 2.67
N ASP A 14 7.67 -1.58 2.45
CA ASP A 14 9.00 -2.17 2.67
C ASP A 14 9.20 -2.58 4.14
N SER A 15 8.95 -1.65 5.06
CA SER A 15 9.04 -1.93 6.49
C SER A 15 7.99 -2.94 6.96
N ALA A 16 6.78 -2.90 6.39
CA ALA A 16 5.73 -3.83 6.76
C ALA A 16 6.06 -5.27 6.35
N VAL A 17 6.59 -5.48 5.13
CA VAL A 17 7.05 -6.80 4.68
C VAL A 17 8.16 -7.34 5.59
N GLN A 18 9.13 -6.51 5.95
CA GLN A 18 10.22 -6.91 6.85
C GLN A 18 9.74 -7.24 8.28
N SER A 19 8.57 -6.75 8.68
CA SER A 19 7.98 -6.99 10.00
C SER A 19 7.10 -8.24 10.09
N VAL A 20 6.73 -8.84 8.96
CA VAL A 20 5.91 -10.05 8.92
C VAL A 20 6.81 -11.28 9.09
N VAL A 21 6.42 -12.17 10.00
CA VAL A 21 7.09 -13.44 10.26
C VAL A 21 6.41 -14.59 9.50
N ASP A 22 7.07 -15.75 9.43
CA ASP A 22 6.50 -16.96 8.81
C ASP A 22 5.15 -17.32 9.43
N GLY A 23 4.15 -17.54 8.56
CA GLY A 23 2.76 -17.80 8.96
C GLY A 23 1.99 -16.54 9.41
N GLY A 24 2.61 -15.37 9.39
CA GLY A 24 1.95 -14.08 9.61
C GLY A 24 1.14 -13.62 8.39
N MET A 25 0.24 -12.65 8.62
CA MET A 25 -0.56 -12.03 7.56
C MET A 25 -0.27 -10.53 7.47
N LEU A 26 -0.17 -10.04 6.23
CA LEU A 26 -0.14 -8.63 5.87
C LEU A 26 -1.47 -8.25 5.23
N MET A 27 -2.09 -7.21 5.75
CA MET A 27 -3.30 -6.58 5.20
C MET A 27 -2.95 -5.12 4.90
N CYS A 28 -3.46 -4.59 3.79
CA CYS A 28 -3.30 -3.17 3.46
C CYS A 28 -4.55 -2.62 2.77
N THR A 29 -4.88 -1.37 3.09
CA THR A 29 -5.90 -0.56 2.43
C THR A 29 -5.20 0.52 1.61
N ALA A 30 -5.72 0.78 0.42
CA ALA A 30 -5.31 1.90 -0.42
C ALA A 30 -6.56 2.72 -0.75
N THR A 31 -6.56 4.01 -0.41
CA THR A 31 -7.71 4.89 -0.61
C THR A 31 -7.47 5.90 -1.74
N ASP A 32 -6.32 5.86 -2.40
CA ASP A 32 -5.92 6.69 -3.54
C ASP A 32 -6.53 6.23 -4.87
N MET A 33 -7.86 6.01 -4.87
CA MET A 33 -8.63 5.48 -6.00
C MET A 33 -8.48 6.29 -7.30
N ALA A 34 -8.27 7.61 -7.23
CA ALA A 34 -8.04 8.40 -8.44
C ALA A 34 -6.77 7.96 -9.18
N VAL A 35 -5.73 7.55 -8.45
CA VAL A 35 -4.48 7.03 -9.01
C VAL A 35 -4.69 5.59 -9.49
N LEU A 36 -5.25 4.74 -8.64
CA LEU A 36 -5.47 3.31 -8.93
C LEU A 36 -6.47 3.06 -10.08
N CYS A 37 -7.44 3.95 -10.26
CA CYS A 37 -8.42 3.89 -11.36
C CYS A 37 -7.94 4.60 -12.63
N GLY A 38 -6.64 4.91 -12.74
CA GLY A 38 -6.02 5.37 -13.99
C GLY A 38 -6.25 6.84 -14.32
N ASN A 39 -6.82 7.64 -13.41
CA ASN A 39 -7.01 9.07 -13.64
C ASN A 39 -5.69 9.85 -13.58
N ASN A 40 -4.66 9.29 -12.92
CA ASN A 40 -3.30 9.84 -12.81
C ASN A 40 -2.24 8.74 -13.04
N GLY A 41 -2.08 8.30 -14.30
CA GLY A 41 -1.18 7.19 -14.64
C GLY A 41 0.30 7.41 -14.27
N GLU A 42 0.81 8.63 -14.43
CA GLU A 42 2.20 8.99 -14.05
C GLU A 42 2.44 8.80 -12.54
N VAL A 43 1.48 9.18 -11.70
CA VAL A 43 1.54 9.03 -10.24
C VAL A 43 1.44 7.56 -9.83
N CYS A 44 0.70 6.76 -10.59
CA CYS A 44 0.58 5.32 -10.33
C CYS A 44 1.89 4.58 -10.61
N TYR A 45 2.69 5.07 -11.57
CA TYR A 45 3.96 4.47 -11.95
C TYR A 45 5.11 4.82 -11.00
N SER A 46 5.09 6.03 -10.45
CA SER A 46 6.15 6.60 -9.61
C SER A 46 6.25 5.97 -8.22
#